data_AF-A0A454JHI6-F1
#
_entry.id   AF-A0A454JHI6-F1
#
_cell.length_a   1.000
_cell.length_b   1.000
_cell.length_c   1.000
_cell.angle_alpha   90.00
_cell.angle_beta   90.00
_cell.angle_gamma   90.00
#
_symmetry.space_group_name_H-M   'P 1'
#
loop_
_entity.id
_entity.type
_entity.pdbx_description
1 polymer ?
#
loop_
_entity_poly.entity_id
_entity_poly.type
_entity_poly.pdbx_seq_one_letter_code
_entity_poly.pdbx_strand_id
1 'polypeptide(L)'
;MPEVVVHGTRPDSLADGSTLDAAQLAAQKARSSDSAQLLQDIPGLSLHGAGGFSSLPVLRGLADDRLLVKTDGISLIASCPNHMNSPLSYMDASKVDSVQ
;
A
#
# COMPACT_ATOMS: atom_id res chain seq x y z
N MET A 1 -30.25 -22.71 -6.17
CA MET A 1 -29.02 -22.01 -6.59
C MET A 1 -27.94 -23.06 -6.75
N PRO A 2 -27.11 -23.04 -7.80
CA PRO A 2 -26.01 -24.00 -7.93
C PRO A 2 -24.93 -23.73 -6.88
N GLU A 3 -24.27 -24.81 -6.44
CA GLU A 3 -23.10 -24.72 -5.56
C GLU A 3 -21.90 -24.21 -6.37
N VAL A 4 -21.23 -23.18 -5.83
CA VAL A 4 -19.99 -22.64 -6.40
C VAL A 4 -18.89 -22.89 -5.39
N VAL A 5 -17.98 -23.81 -5.71
CA VAL A 5 -16.80 -24.10 -4.88
C VAL A 5 -15.62 -23.29 -5.41
N VAL A 6 -15.12 -22.36 -4.61
CA VAL A 6 -13.93 -21.58 -4.93
C VAL A 6 -12.70 -22.34 -4.43
N HIS A 7 -11.90 -22.84 -5.35
CA HIS A 7 -10.60 -23.44 -5.03
C HIS A 7 -9.52 -22.36 -5.06
N GLY A 8 -8.80 -22.17 -3.96
CA GLY A 8 -7.65 -21.28 -3.88
C GLY A 8 -6.37 -22.06 -3.63
N THR A 9 -5.35 -21.85 -4.46
CA THR A 9 -3.98 -22.23 -4.15
C THR A 9 -3.32 -21.10 -3.36
N ARG A 10 -2.62 -21.46 -2.28
CA ARG A 10 -1.77 -20.49 -1.57
C ARG A 10 -0.69 -20.02 -2.56
N PRO A 11 -0.51 -18.72 -2.79
CA PRO A 11 0.63 -18.24 -3.56
C PRO A 11 1.93 -18.74 -2.92
N ASP A 12 2.81 -19.35 -3.71
CA ASP A 12 4.01 -20.04 -3.22
C ASP A 12 5.01 -19.09 -2.53
N SER A 13 4.87 -17.77 -2.71
CA SER A 13 5.64 -16.79 -1.96
C SER A 13 4.80 -15.58 -1.50
N LEU A 14 4.61 -15.51 -0.18
CA LEU A 14 4.44 -14.25 0.54
C LEU A 14 5.80 -13.58 0.84
N ALA A 15 6.89 -14.21 0.41
CA ALA A 15 8.28 -13.84 0.66
C ALA A 15 8.87 -12.93 -0.43
N ASP A 16 8.30 -12.93 -1.65
CA ASP A 16 8.87 -12.20 -2.80
C ASP A 16 8.33 -10.76 -2.95
N GLY A 17 7.55 -10.27 -1.96
CA GLY A 17 6.87 -8.99 -2.07
C GLY A 17 5.70 -9.05 -3.05
N SER A 18 4.86 -8.01 -3.07
CA SER A 18 3.79 -7.88 -4.08
C SER A 18 4.17 -6.74 -4.99
N THR A 19 4.59 -7.08 -6.21
CA THR A 19 4.95 -6.07 -7.20
C THR A 19 3.70 -5.58 -7.93
N LEU A 20 3.45 -4.28 -7.88
CA LEU A 20 2.43 -3.63 -8.70
C LEU A 20 3.12 -2.85 -9.82
N ASP A 21 2.78 -3.19 -11.06
CA ASP A 21 3.29 -2.51 -12.25
C ASP A 21 2.46 -1.27 -12.63
N ALA A 22 2.94 -0.53 -13.63
CA ALA A 22 2.30 0.70 -14.08
C ALA A 22 0.85 0.48 -14.57
N ALA A 23 0.51 -0.69 -15.13
CA ALA A 23 -0.83 -0.98 -15.61
C ALA A 23 -1.80 -1.21 -14.45
N GLN A 24 -1.36 -1.93 -13.42
CA GLN A 24 -2.13 -2.14 -12.19
C GLN A 24 -2.34 -0.82 -11.43
N LEU A 25 -1.31 0.04 -11.39
CA LEU A 25 -1.38 1.32 -10.70
C LEU A 25 -2.18 2.39 -11.46
N ALA A 26 -2.31 2.31 -12.78
CA ALA A 26 -3.00 3.34 -13.57
C ALA A 26 -4.45 3.61 -13.09
N ALA A 27 -5.21 2.54 -12.81
CA ALA A 27 -6.57 2.66 -12.31
C ALA A 27 -6.62 3.27 -10.89
N GLN A 28 -5.61 2.99 -10.06
CA GLN A 28 -5.50 3.48 -8.69
C GLN A 28 -5.15 4.96 -8.64
N LYS A 29 -4.17 5.38 -9.44
CA LYS A 29 -3.74 6.79 -9.58
C LYS A 29 -4.87 7.72 -10.00
N ALA A 30 -5.81 7.23 -10.81
CA ALA A 30 -6.97 8.00 -11.24
C ALA A 30 -8.02 8.20 -10.14
N ARG A 31 -8.01 7.35 -9.09
CA ARG A 31 -9.05 7.32 -8.05
C ARG A 31 -8.70 8.16 -6.83
N SER A 32 -7.43 8.37 -6.52
CA SER A 32 -7.00 9.05 -5.29
C SER A 32 -5.66 9.76 -5.44
N SER A 33 -5.54 10.91 -4.78
CA SER A 33 -4.26 11.59 -4.57
C SER A 33 -3.48 11.05 -3.38
N ASP A 34 -4.07 10.14 -2.59
CA ASP A 34 -3.41 9.50 -1.47
C ASP A 34 -2.57 8.31 -1.95
N SER A 35 -1.24 8.47 -1.91
CA SER A 35 -0.28 7.47 -2.37
C SER A 35 -0.37 6.14 -1.63
N ALA A 36 -0.85 6.12 -0.39
CA ALA A 36 -1.09 4.87 0.34
C ALA A 36 -2.19 4.02 -0.30
N GLN A 37 -3.15 4.63 -1.00
CA GLN A 37 -4.22 3.90 -1.70
C GLN A 37 -3.67 2.99 -2.78
N LEU A 38 -2.55 3.34 -3.43
CA LEU A 38 -1.89 2.50 -4.43
C LEU A 38 -1.57 1.08 -3.93
N LEU A 39 -1.46 0.90 -2.61
CA LEU A 39 -1.10 -0.37 -1.97
C LEU A 39 -2.33 -1.26 -1.68
N GLN A 40 -3.56 -0.76 -1.80
CA GLN A 40 -4.77 -1.42 -1.28
C GLN A 40 -5.03 -2.85 -1.79
N ASP A 41 -4.46 -3.19 -2.96
CA ASP A 41 -4.68 -4.50 -3.60
C ASP A 41 -3.62 -5.54 -3.16
N ILE A 42 -2.66 -5.14 -2.30
CA ILE A 42 -1.63 -6.03 -1.75
C ILE A 42 -2.24 -6.93 -0.66
N PRO A 43 -2.15 -8.26 -0.79
CA PRO A 43 -2.70 -9.17 0.21
C PRO A 43 -2.06 -8.99 1.60
N GLY A 44 -2.92 -8.87 2.61
CA GLY A 44 -2.49 -8.68 4.01
C GLY A 44 -2.11 -7.24 4.34
N LEU A 45 -2.26 -6.30 3.40
CA LEU A 45 -2.20 -4.88 3.65
C LEU A 45 -3.60 -4.30 3.86
N SER A 46 -3.73 -3.39 4.81
CA SER A 46 -4.92 -2.57 5.05
C SER A 46 -4.52 -1.12 5.25
N LEU A 47 -5.44 -0.19 5.01
CA LEU A 47 -5.19 1.24 5.16
C LEU A 47 -6.07 1.83 6.26
N HIS A 48 -5.46 2.57 7.19
CA HIS A 48 -6.17 3.38 8.18
C HIS A 48 -6.15 4.85 7.76
N GLY A 49 -7.29 5.34 7.27
CA GLY A 49 -7.48 6.75 6.92
C GLY A 49 -8.16 7.53 8.05
N ALA A 50 -7.80 8.81 8.16
CA ALA A 50 -8.52 9.82 8.94
C ALA A 50 -9.23 10.86 8.03
N GLY A 51 -9.35 10.56 6.73
CA GLY A 51 -9.86 11.45 5.68
C GLY A 51 -9.48 10.94 4.29
N GLY A 52 -9.51 11.83 3.29
CA GLY A 52 -9.19 11.49 1.88
C GLY A 52 -7.71 11.58 1.50
N PHE A 53 -6.81 11.76 2.47
CA PHE A 53 -5.37 11.89 2.24
C PHE A 53 -4.60 11.33 3.42
N SER A 54 -3.36 10.91 3.18
CA SER A 54 -2.42 10.51 4.23
C SER A 54 -2.85 9.26 5.01
N SER A 55 -3.40 8.24 4.33
CA SER A 55 -3.74 6.97 4.99
C SER A 55 -2.49 6.25 5.49
N LEU A 56 -2.60 5.63 6.66
CA LEU A 56 -1.54 4.87 7.30
C LEU A 56 -1.61 3.40 6.84
N PRO A 57 -0.58 2.86 6.18
CA PRO A 57 -0.55 1.46 5.81
C PRO A 57 -0.34 0.58 7.04
N VAL A 58 -0.99 -0.58 7.04
CA VAL A 58 -0.84 -1.63 8.03
C VAL A 58 -0.63 -2.94 7.30
N LEU A 59 0.52 -3.58 7.52
CA LEU A 59 0.85 -4.87 6.92
C LEU A 59 0.78 -5.95 8.00
N ARG A 60 -0.18 -6.87 7.88
CA ARG A 60 -0.35 -8.00 8.82
C ARG A 60 -0.44 -7.56 10.29
N GLY A 61 -1.10 -6.43 10.54
CA GLY A 61 -1.25 -5.83 11.87
C GLY A 61 -0.06 -4.99 12.36
N LEU A 62 1.02 -4.87 11.58
CA LEU A 62 2.14 -3.98 11.87
C LEU A 62 1.91 -2.62 11.19
N ALA A 63 2.16 -1.54 11.95
CA ALA A 63 1.94 -0.16 11.52
C ALA A 63 3.09 0.75 11.99
N ASP A 64 3.10 1.98 11.50
CA ASP A 64 4.06 3.05 11.84
C ASP A 64 5.50 2.63 11.56
N ASP A 65 6.44 2.96 12.45
CA ASP A 65 7.88 2.68 12.32
C ASP A 65 8.22 1.19 12.30
N ARG A 66 7.23 0.31 12.48
CA ARG A 66 7.38 -1.13 12.27
C ARG A 66 7.39 -1.50 10.78
N LEU A 67 7.00 -0.58 9.90
CA LEU A 67 7.03 -0.74 8.46
C LEU A 67 8.25 0.00 7.88
N LEU A 68 9.08 -0.73 7.14
CA LEU A 68 10.17 -0.13 6.37
C LEU A 68 9.62 0.41 5.05
N VAL A 69 9.35 1.70 4.99
CA VAL A 69 8.93 2.38 3.77
C VAL A 69 10.15 2.94 3.05
N LYS A 70 10.29 2.63 1.76
CA LYS A 70 11.37 3.15 0.91
C LYS A 70 10.83 3.82 -0.33
N THR A 71 11.49 4.89 -0.75
CA THR A 71 11.32 5.51 -2.07
C THR A 71 12.67 5.52 -2.74
N ASP A 72 12.74 4.92 -3.93
CA ASP A 72 13.98 4.81 -4.71
C ASP A 72 15.17 4.26 -3.89
N GLY A 73 14.88 3.33 -2.96
CA GLY A 73 15.86 2.69 -2.09
C GLY A 73 16.19 3.44 -0.80
N ILE A 74 15.70 4.68 -0.63
CA ILE A 74 15.93 5.51 0.57
C ILE A 74 14.77 5.34 1.55
N SER A 75 15.09 5.11 2.83
CA SER A 75 14.08 4.98 3.89
C SER A 75 13.39 6.32 4.16
N LEU A 76 12.07 6.29 4.19
CA LEU A 76 11.24 7.41 4.64
C LEU A 76 10.69 7.12 6.04
N ILE A 77 10.66 8.14 6.88
CA ILE A 77 10.05 8.10 8.22
C ILE A 77 8.97 9.17 8.33
N ALA A 78 8.01 8.96 9.22
CA ALA A 78 7.03 9.99 9.52
C ALA A 78 7.74 11.20 10.14
N SER A 79 7.52 12.41 9.62
CA SER A 79 8.14 13.62 10.19
C SER A 79 7.34 14.21 11.35
N CYS A 80 6.06 13.84 11.52
CA CYS A 80 5.26 14.30 12.65
C CYS A 80 5.40 13.31 13.82
N PRO A 81 5.73 13.79 15.03
CA PRO A 81 5.82 12.93 16.23
C PRO A 81 4.52 12.20 16.58
N ASN A 82 3.38 12.67 16.09
CA ASN A 82 2.08 12.09 16.41
C ASN A 82 1.66 10.96 15.45
N HIS A 83 2.49 10.57 14.47
CA HIS A 83 2.22 9.50 13.50
C HIS A 83 0.88 9.64 12.74
N MET A 84 0.33 10.85 12.70
CA MET A 84 -0.93 11.12 11.97
C MET A 84 -0.73 11.16 10.46
N ASN A 85 0.52 11.30 10.00
CA ASN A 85 0.86 11.33 8.60
C ASN A 85 1.78 10.18 8.20
N SER A 86 1.37 9.47 7.15
CA SER A 86 2.19 8.42 6.56
C SER A 86 3.46 9.01 5.93
N PRO A 87 4.59 8.29 5.91
CA PRO A 87 5.73 8.64 5.07
C PRO A 87 5.34 8.78 3.58
N LEU A 88 4.27 8.08 3.15
CA LEU A 88 3.74 8.16 1.79
C LEU A 88 3.01 9.49 1.48
N SER A 89 2.70 10.31 2.50
CA SER A 89 2.04 11.60 2.30
C SER A 89 2.95 12.66 1.68
N TYR A 90 4.25 12.37 1.54
CA TYR A 90 5.24 13.25 0.92
C TYR A 90 5.43 13.02 -0.58
N MET A 91 4.78 12.01 -1.15
CA MET A 91 4.86 11.71 -2.58
C MET A 91 3.49 11.90 -3.25
N ASP A 92 3.54 12.36 -4.50
CA ASP A 92 2.37 12.44 -5.38
C ASP A 92 2.09 11.06 -5.99
N ALA A 93 0.89 10.53 -5.75
CA ALA A 93 0.47 9.22 -6.26
C ALA A 93 0.64 9.08 -7.78
N SER A 94 0.47 10.18 -8.53
CA SER A 94 0.62 10.19 -10.00
C SER A 94 2.07 9.93 -10.45
N LYS A 95 3.05 10.16 -9.58
CA LYS A 95 4.49 10.04 -9.85
C LYS A 95 5.09 8.68 -9.49
N VAL A 96 4.31 7.76 -8.90
CA VAL A 96 4.78 6.43 -8.50
C VAL A 96 4.76 5.48 -9.70
N ASP A 97 5.90 5.05 -10.23
CA ASP A 97 5.91 4.16 -11.42
C ASP A 97 5.55 2.70 -11.09
N SER A 98 6.08 2.19 -9.97
CA SER A 98 5.88 0.82 -9.49
C SER A 98 5.93 0.74 -7.96
N VAL A 99 5.42 -0.35 -7.39
CA VAL A 99 5.48 -0.68 -5.96
C VAL A 99 5.98 -2.12 -5.78
N GLN A 100 6.67 -2.40 -4.67
CA GLN A 100 7.15 -3.73 -4.27
C GLN A 100 6.94 -4.01 -2.77
#